data_AF-R0CZ51-F1
#
_entry.id   AF-R0CZ51-F1
#
_cell.length_a   1.000
_cell.length_b   1.000
_cell.length_c   1.000
_cell.angle_alpha   90.00
_cell.angle_beta   90.00
_cell.angle_gamma   90.00
#
_symmetry.space_group_name_H-M   'P 1'
#
loop_
_entity.id
_entity.type
_entity.pdbx_description
1 polymer ?
#
loop_
_entity_poly.entity_id
_entity_poly.type
_entity_poly.pdbx_seq_one_letter_code
_entity_poly.pdbx_strand_id
1 'polypeptide(L)'
;MTFDARVTLARPDLADQRLEGLVAAERYAPSRAMVCAVPAAAIRASAAPDAEQWDQLLFGEVFRVLEEKDGLAWGQAARDGYVGFVETSSLTPRAPSPTHTVGAIRTYAFSKPDIKSRPEGLYSVNSLVTIEARDGRFAKGLGTGWFVEAHLTPIGRGEKDYVSVAERFLGAPYQWGGRESLGLDCSGLVQQALYACQRACPRDTDMQRAFFPEIAEADRRRGDLVFWKGHVAILLDPDTILHANAHHMATAIEPLSEAISRIEAAGVGAPLGYRRV
;
A
#
# COMPACT_ATOMS: atom_id res chain seq x y z
N MET A 1 17.05 -23.28 -1.12
CA MET A 1 15.80 -22.67 -1.62
C MET A 1 16.10 -21.22 -1.91
N THR A 2 15.74 -20.72 -3.09
CA THR A 2 15.85 -19.29 -3.39
C THR A 2 14.61 -18.62 -2.79
N PHE A 3 14.79 -17.79 -1.78
CA PHE A 3 13.70 -17.05 -1.15
C PHE A 3 13.40 -15.78 -1.94
N ASP A 4 12.15 -15.31 -1.90
CA ASP A 4 11.79 -14.04 -2.53
C ASP A 4 12.31 -12.88 -1.68
N ALA A 5 13.30 -12.16 -2.21
CA ALA A 5 13.97 -11.05 -1.53
C ALA A 5 13.02 -9.87 -1.23
N ARG A 6 11.89 -9.77 -1.92
CA ARG A 6 10.88 -8.73 -1.67
C ARG A 6 10.13 -8.95 -0.35
N VAL A 7 10.09 -10.18 0.18
CA VAL A 7 9.38 -10.50 1.43
C VAL A 7 10.24 -11.22 2.47
N THR A 8 11.49 -11.48 2.14
CA THR A 8 12.46 -12.12 3.02
C THR A 8 13.53 -11.10 3.40
N LEU A 9 13.55 -10.67 4.66
CA LEU A 9 14.50 -9.67 5.15
C LEU A 9 15.90 -10.27 5.36
N ALA A 10 16.54 -10.63 4.24
CA ALA A 10 17.84 -11.27 4.20
C ALA A 10 18.63 -10.87 2.95
N ARG A 11 19.94 -10.70 3.15
CA ARG A 11 21.00 -10.68 2.13
C ARG A 11 22.07 -11.69 2.54
N PRO A 12 22.99 -12.09 1.64
CA PRO A 12 24.05 -13.04 1.98
C PRO A 12 24.88 -12.64 3.21
N ASP A 13 25.12 -11.33 3.40
CA ASP A 13 25.89 -10.78 4.50
C ASP A 13 25.08 -10.64 5.81
N LEU A 14 23.78 -10.35 5.72
CA LEU A 14 22.95 -9.98 6.87
C LEU A 14 21.51 -10.46 6.71
N ALA A 15 21.00 -11.15 7.72
CA ALA A 15 19.59 -11.51 7.83
C ALA A 15 18.98 -11.08 9.17
N ASP A 16 17.67 -10.93 9.20
CA ASP A 16 16.93 -10.72 10.45
C ASP A 16 17.08 -11.93 11.37
N GLN A 17 17.22 -11.69 12.69
CA GLN A 17 17.34 -12.75 13.70
C GLN A 17 16.26 -13.83 13.60
N ARG A 18 15.05 -13.46 13.17
CA ARG A 18 13.92 -14.40 12.99
C ARG A 18 14.17 -15.46 11.89
N LEU A 19 15.19 -15.27 11.06
CA LEU A 19 15.55 -16.15 9.95
C LEU A 19 16.74 -17.06 10.28
N GLU A 20 17.29 -16.98 11.49
CA GLU A 20 18.39 -17.85 11.92
C GLU A 20 17.99 -19.32 11.86
N GLY A 21 18.79 -20.12 11.13
CA GLY A 21 18.49 -21.53 10.86
C GLY A 21 17.48 -21.78 9.73
N LEU A 22 16.86 -20.73 9.17
CA LEU A 22 15.91 -20.82 8.06
C LEU A 22 16.52 -20.33 6.74
N VAL A 23 17.29 -19.23 6.79
CA VAL A 23 17.93 -18.60 5.63
C VAL A 23 19.41 -18.43 5.95
N ALA A 24 20.30 -18.92 5.08
CA ALA A 24 21.74 -18.76 5.28
C ALA A 24 22.18 -17.30 5.10
N ALA A 25 22.90 -16.76 6.08
CA ALA A 25 23.58 -15.47 6.05
C ALA A 25 24.85 -15.51 6.92
N GLU A 26 25.82 -14.63 6.64
CA GLU A 26 27.06 -14.52 7.42
C GLU A 26 26.82 -14.08 8.86
N ARG A 27 25.85 -13.18 9.09
CA ARG A 27 25.41 -12.73 10.42
C ARG A 27 23.90 -12.52 10.49
N TYR A 28 23.39 -12.60 11.72
CA TYR A 28 22.00 -12.31 12.05
C TYR A 28 21.95 -11.16 13.06
N ALA A 29 20.95 -10.29 12.92
CA ALA A 29 20.75 -9.19 13.86
C ALA A 29 19.26 -8.95 14.14
N PRO A 30 18.89 -8.48 15.35
CA PRO A 30 17.51 -8.14 15.65
C PRO A 30 17.12 -6.85 14.91
N SER A 31 15.97 -6.87 14.24
CA SER A 31 15.39 -5.65 13.66
C SER A 31 14.69 -4.80 14.71
N ARG A 32 14.71 -3.47 14.50
CA ARG A 32 14.10 -2.46 15.34
C ARG A 32 12.82 -1.93 14.70
N ALA A 33 11.71 -1.96 15.44
CA ALA A 33 10.45 -1.41 14.96
C ALA A 33 10.47 0.13 15.01
N MET A 34 10.29 0.75 13.85
CA MET A 34 10.12 2.17 13.62
C MET A 34 8.76 2.45 12.98
N VAL A 35 8.31 3.70 12.98
CA VAL A 35 7.03 4.11 12.42
C VAL A 35 7.24 5.19 11.36
N CYS A 36 6.51 5.12 10.25
CA CYS A 36 6.49 6.18 9.24
C CYS A 36 5.90 7.46 9.83
N ALA A 37 6.71 8.52 9.87
CA ALA A 37 6.36 9.81 10.48
C ALA A 37 5.90 10.86 9.46
N VAL A 38 6.06 10.57 8.17
CA VAL A 38 5.61 11.42 7.05
C VAL A 38 4.34 10.81 6.43
N PRO A 39 3.54 11.59 5.67
CA PRO A 39 2.36 11.08 5.01
C PRO A 39 2.55 9.80 4.19
N ALA A 40 3.61 9.78 3.37
CA ALA A 40 4.03 8.66 2.58
C ALA A 40 5.57 8.70 2.43
N ALA A 41 6.22 7.53 2.51
CA ALA A 41 7.66 7.37 2.29
C ALA A 41 7.90 6.24 1.30
N ALA A 42 8.77 6.44 0.32
CA ALA A 42 9.12 5.40 -0.65
C ALA A 42 9.86 4.23 0.04
N ILE A 43 9.52 3.01 -0.37
CA ILE A 43 10.36 1.82 -0.20
C ILE A 43 11.02 1.57 -1.57
N ARG A 44 12.34 1.73 -1.63
CA ARG A 44 13.14 1.62 -2.85
C ARG A 44 13.80 0.25 -2.97
N ALA A 45 14.07 -0.13 -4.21
CA ALA A 45 14.77 -1.36 -4.60
C ALA A 45 16.22 -1.44 -4.07
N SER A 46 16.89 -0.29 -3.99
CA SER A 46 18.28 -0.21 -3.57
C SER A 46 18.58 1.11 -2.85
N ALA A 47 19.81 1.27 -2.39
CA ALA A 47 20.29 2.50 -1.77
C ALA A 47 20.66 3.61 -2.79
N ALA A 48 20.56 3.35 -4.10
CA ALA A 48 20.86 4.36 -5.10
C ALA A 48 19.86 5.54 -5.02
N PRO A 49 20.31 6.79 -5.21
CA PRO A 49 19.42 7.96 -5.12
C PRO A 49 18.24 7.92 -6.09
N ASP A 50 18.45 7.36 -7.28
CA ASP A 50 17.48 7.17 -8.36
C ASP A 50 16.90 5.75 -8.41
N ALA A 51 17.08 4.96 -7.34
CA ALA A 51 16.55 3.61 -7.26
C ALA A 51 15.03 3.60 -7.47
N GLU A 52 14.59 2.62 -8.25
CA GLU A 52 13.18 2.33 -8.47
C GLU A 52 12.41 2.24 -7.14
N GLN A 53 11.27 2.92 -7.08
CA GLN A 53 10.30 2.73 -6.01
C GLN A 53 9.51 1.46 -6.29
N TRP A 54 9.57 0.50 -5.36
CA TRP A 54 8.71 -0.68 -5.42
C TRP A 54 7.42 -0.49 -4.63
N ASP A 55 7.49 0.29 -3.56
CA ASP A 55 6.38 0.40 -2.63
C ASP A 55 6.41 1.75 -1.86
N GLN A 56 5.42 2.01 -1.02
CA GLN A 56 5.40 3.12 -0.07
C GLN A 56 5.07 2.61 1.34
N LEU A 57 5.52 3.30 2.38
CA LEU A 57 4.94 3.31 3.71
C LEU A 57 3.98 4.48 3.82
N LEU A 58 2.79 4.26 4.36
CA LEU A 58 1.88 5.34 4.76
C LEU A 58 2.13 5.74 6.22
N PHE A 59 1.74 6.97 6.58
CA PHE A 59 1.87 7.47 7.96
C PHE A 59 1.35 6.46 8.99
N GLY A 60 2.13 6.27 10.05
CA GLY A 60 1.79 5.37 11.15
C GLY A 60 2.06 3.88 10.87
N GLU A 61 2.39 3.49 9.63
CA GLU A 61 2.80 2.11 9.33
C GLU A 61 4.15 1.79 9.98
N VAL A 62 4.27 0.55 10.47
CA VAL A 62 5.49 0.07 11.13
C VAL A 62 6.47 -0.47 10.09
N PHE A 63 7.74 -0.07 10.21
CA PHE A 63 8.86 -0.57 9.43
C PHE A 63 9.92 -1.15 10.38
N ARG A 64 10.30 -2.41 10.17
CA ARG A 64 11.32 -3.11 10.95
C ARG A 64 12.67 -2.88 10.31
N VAL A 65 13.43 -1.96 10.87
CA VAL A 65 14.77 -1.58 10.39
C VAL A 65 15.78 -2.62 10.84
N LEU A 66 16.52 -3.19 9.91
CA LEU A 66 17.59 -4.15 10.20
C LEU A 66 18.98 -3.51 10.08
N GLU A 67 19.14 -2.56 9.16
CA GLU A 67 20.40 -1.83 8.97
C GLU A 67 20.12 -0.37 8.62
N GLU A 68 20.92 0.54 9.16
CA GLU A 68 20.92 1.95 8.77
C GLU A 68 22.30 2.33 8.26
N LYS A 69 22.34 2.95 7.08
CA LYS A 69 23.59 3.39 6.46
C LYS A 69 23.31 4.57 5.53
N ASP A 70 24.15 5.60 5.61
CA ASP A 70 24.11 6.76 4.71
C ASP A 70 22.72 7.44 4.62
N GLY A 71 22.01 7.53 5.75
CA GLY A 71 20.68 8.13 5.82
C GLY A 71 19.54 7.22 5.37
N LEU A 72 19.82 5.95 5.03
CA LEU A 72 18.83 4.97 4.62
C LEU A 72 18.70 3.82 5.61
N ALA A 73 17.46 3.44 5.88
CA ALA A 73 17.09 2.25 6.60
C ALA A 73 16.73 1.13 5.61
N TRP A 74 17.48 0.03 5.65
CA TRP A 74 17.08 -1.22 5.02
C TRP A 74 16.27 -2.06 6.01
N GLY A 75 15.10 -2.52 5.60
CA GLY A 75 14.15 -3.13 6.52
C GLY A 75 12.93 -3.71 5.85
N GLN A 76 11.92 -4.01 6.67
CA GLN A 76 10.70 -4.70 6.27
C GLN A 76 9.44 -4.01 6.78
N ALA A 77 8.51 -3.72 5.88
CA ALA A 77 7.17 -3.24 6.23
C ALA A 77 6.42 -4.33 7.02
N ALA A 78 5.90 -3.98 8.20
CA ALA A 78 5.25 -4.96 9.06
C ALA A 78 3.86 -5.38 8.55
N ARG A 79 3.26 -4.62 7.62
CA ARG A 79 1.88 -4.85 7.13
C ARG A 79 1.76 -6.10 6.24
N ASP A 80 2.74 -6.32 5.36
CA ASP A 80 2.74 -7.34 4.31
C ASP A 80 4.10 -8.03 4.15
N GLY A 81 5.09 -7.62 4.94
CA GLY A 81 6.44 -8.18 4.89
C GLY A 81 7.32 -7.59 3.78
N TYR A 82 6.91 -6.52 3.09
CA TYR A 82 7.67 -5.99 1.96
C TYR A 82 9.03 -5.39 2.39
N VAL A 83 10.10 -5.76 1.70
CA VAL A 83 11.50 -5.43 2.03
C VAL A 83 12.03 -4.37 1.06
N GLY A 84 12.79 -3.40 1.59
CA GLY A 84 13.49 -2.43 0.77
C GLY A 84 14.17 -1.34 1.60
N PHE A 85 14.46 -0.21 0.94
CA PHE A 85 15.16 0.92 1.53
C PHE A 85 14.23 2.12 1.73
N VAL A 86 14.28 2.73 2.91
CA VAL A 86 13.47 3.91 3.29
C VAL A 86 14.38 4.98 3.85
N GLU A 87 14.13 6.25 3.55
CA GLU A 87 14.85 7.38 4.15
C GLU A 87 14.69 7.36 5.68
N THR A 88 15.79 7.31 6.43
CA THR A 88 15.76 7.25 7.90
C THR A 88 15.04 8.47 8.51
N SER A 89 15.13 9.62 7.85
CA SER A 89 14.43 10.86 8.24
C SER A 89 12.90 10.76 8.17
N SER A 90 12.38 9.79 7.42
CA SER A 90 10.94 9.51 7.33
C SER A 90 10.42 8.62 8.46
N LEU A 91 11.31 8.11 9.32
CA LEU A 91 11.01 7.16 10.38
C LEU A 91 11.20 7.79 11.76
N THR A 92 10.35 7.42 12.70
CA THR A 92 10.44 7.83 14.11
C THR A 92 10.34 6.61 15.03
N PRO A 93 10.93 6.65 16.25
CA PRO A 93 10.71 5.61 17.24
C PRO A 93 9.23 5.35 17.50
N ARG A 94 8.93 4.11 17.91
CA ARG A 94 7.56 3.60 18.04
C ARG A 94 6.63 4.57 18.79
N ALA A 95 5.55 4.95 18.12
CA ALA A 95 4.42 5.67 18.68
C ALA A 95 3.46 4.72 19.44
N PRO A 96 2.58 5.24 20.32
CA PRO A 96 1.44 4.51 20.85
C PRO A 96 0.64 3.83 19.73
N SER A 97 0.02 2.69 20.04
CA SER A 97 -0.79 1.95 19.06
C SER A 97 -1.86 2.86 18.43
N PRO A 98 -2.06 2.76 17.10
CA PRO A 98 -3.07 3.56 16.42
C PRO A 98 -4.46 3.21 16.93
N THR A 99 -5.32 4.24 16.96
CA THR A 99 -6.71 4.13 17.40
C THR A 99 -7.68 4.20 16.22
N HIS A 100 -7.27 4.85 15.13
CA HIS A 100 -8.07 5.06 13.93
C HIS A 100 -7.20 4.87 12.68
N THR A 101 -7.85 4.60 11.56
CA THR A 101 -7.33 4.86 10.22
C THR A 101 -7.95 6.13 9.67
N VAL A 102 -7.30 6.74 8.68
CA VAL A 102 -7.98 7.64 7.76
C VAL A 102 -8.90 6.79 6.86
N GLY A 103 -10.20 7.07 6.89
CA GLY A 103 -11.22 6.38 6.07
C GLY A 103 -11.68 7.16 4.84
N ALA A 104 -11.50 8.48 4.84
CA ALA A 104 -11.62 9.28 3.62
C ALA A 104 -10.48 8.95 2.65
N ILE A 105 -10.71 9.12 1.34
CA ILE A 105 -9.67 8.85 0.32
C ILE A 105 -8.38 9.64 0.62
N ARG A 106 -8.54 10.88 1.07
CA ARG A 106 -7.48 11.74 1.60
C ARG A 106 -8.06 12.80 2.53
N THR A 107 -7.26 13.27 3.48
CA THR A 107 -7.65 14.33 4.42
C THR A 107 -6.46 15.20 4.79
N TYR A 108 -6.73 16.43 5.23
CA TYR A 108 -5.73 17.26 5.87
C TYR A 108 -5.76 17.08 7.40
N ALA A 109 -4.60 17.26 8.03
CA ALA A 109 -4.53 17.62 9.45
C ALA A 109 -4.22 19.13 9.54
N PHE A 110 -4.95 19.86 10.37
CA PHE A 110 -4.86 21.30 10.51
C PHE A 110 -4.14 21.70 11.81
N SER A 111 -3.46 22.84 11.85
CA SER A 111 -2.73 23.28 13.05
C SER A 111 -3.63 23.64 14.23
N LYS A 112 -4.92 23.90 13.98
CA LYS A 112 -5.97 24.16 14.98
C LYS A 112 -7.25 23.39 14.58
N PRO A 113 -8.23 23.20 15.49
CA PRO A 113 -9.54 22.66 15.14
C PRO A 113 -10.39 23.68 14.36
N ASP A 114 -9.85 24.14 13.24
CA ASP A 114 -10.42 25.16 12.36
C ASP A 114 -9.98 24.85 10.91
N ILE A 115 -10.97 24.73 10.01
CA ILE A 115 -10.75 24.48 8.57
C ILE A 115 -9.97 25.60 7.87
N LYS A 116 -9.91 26.79 8.45
CA LYS A 116 -9.16 27.94 7.92
C LYS A 116 -7.71 27.99 8.43
N SER A 117 -7.36 27.16 9.40
CA SER A 117 -6.01 27.11 9.92
C SER A 117 -5.06 26.39 8.96
N ARG A 118 -3.76 26.55 9.18
CA ARG A 118 -2.72 26.01 8.29
C ARG A 118 -2.81 24.47 8.23
N PRO A 119 -2.85 23.86 7.03
CA PRO A 119 -2.64 22.43 6.88
C PRO A 119 -1.20 22.04 7.25
N GLU A 120 -1.04 21.00 8.06
CA GLU A 120 0.25 20.47 8.51
C GLU A 120 0.67 19.21 7.76
N GLY A 121 -0.30 18.49 7.19
CA GLY A 121 -0.05 17.31 6.36
C GLY A 121 -1.30 16.90 5.58
N LEU A 122 -1.08 16.15 4.50
CA LEU A 122 -2.11 15.49 3.70
C LEU A 122 -1.95 14.00 3.90
N TYR A 123 -2.95 13.32 4.44
CA TYR A 123 -2.91 11.91 4.80
C TYR A 123 -3.88 11.13 3.91
N SER A 124 -3.44 9.96 3.45
CA SER A 124 -4.22 9.11 2.55
C SER A 124 -5.08 8.13 3.35
N VAL A 125 -6.10 7.56 2.71
CA VAL A 125 -6.81 6.40 3.25
C VAL A 125 -5.81 5.35 3.77
N ASN A 126 -6.18 4.66 4.85
CA ASN A 126 -5.36 3.67 5.55
C ASN A 126 -4.14 4.20 6.33
N SER A 127 -3.83 5.51 6.28
CA SER A 127 -2.89 6.09 7.25
C SER A 127 -3.36 5.81 8.69
N LEU A 128 -2.45 5.40 9.56
CA LEU A 128 -2.73 4.98 10.93
C LEU A 128 -2.48 6.15 11.90
N VAL A 129 -3.49 6.50 12.69
CA VAL A 129 -3.42 7.66 13.59
C VAL A 129 -3.86 7.34 15.02
N THR A 130 -3.23 8.00 15.99
CA THR A 130 -3.58 7.93 17.41
C THR A 130 -4.26 9.23 17.80
N ILE A 131 -5.54 9.17 18.19
CA ILE A 131 -6.32 10.37 18.55
C ILE A 131 -6.17 10.65 20.04
N GLU A 132 -5.68 11.84 20.38
CA GLU A 132 -5.38 12.25 21.76
C GLU A 132 -6.37 13.27 22.34
N ALA A 133 -7.07 14.02 21.49
CA ALA A 133 -8.05 15.01 21.91
C ALA A 133 -9.13 15.22 20.85
N ARG A 134 -10.26 15.81 21.26
CA ARG A 134 -11.36 16.18 20.39
C ARG A 134 -11.85 17.59 20.69
N ASP A 135 -12.26 18.29 19.65
CA ASP A 135 -12.90 19.60 19.72
C ASP A 135 -13.94 19.71 18.61
N GLY A 136 -15.22 19.64 18.99
CA GLY A 136 -16.34 19.64 18.05
C GLY A 136 -16.21 18.55 16.98
N ARG A 137 -16.04 18.98 15.73
CA ARG A 137 -15.92 18.09 14.55
C ARG A 137 -14.47 17.68 14.24
N PHE A 138 -13.52 17.99 15.11
CA PHE A 138 -12.11 17.74 14.91
C PHE A 138 -11.53 16.76 15.94
N ALA A 139 -10.56 15.98 15.48
CA ALA A 139 -9.81 15.01 16.26
C ALA A 139 -8.32 15.34 16.16
N LYS A 140 -7.64 15.57 17.29
CA LYS A 140 -6.20 15.81 17.28
C LYS A 140 -5.46 14.48 17.21
N GLY A 141 -4.65 14.30 16.19
CA GLY A 141 -3.74 13.17 16.09
C GLY A 141 -2.40 13.45 16.78
N LEU A 142 -1.86 12.43 17.45
CA LEU A 142 -0.54 12.49 18.07
C LEU A 142 0.55 12.65 17.00
N GLY A 143 1.41 13.66 17.16
CA GLY A 143 2.49 13.95 16.20
C GLY A 143 2.00 14.51 14.85
N THR A 144 0.72 14.87 14.77
CA THR A 144 0.09 15.49 13.61
C THR A 144 -0.74 16.70 14.06
N GLY A 145 -1.59 17.22 13.17
CA GLY A 145 -2.59 18.23 13.51
C GLY A 145 -3.97 17.65 13.85
N TRP A 146 -4.98 18.48 13.61
CA TRP A 146 -6.39 18.22 13.79
C TRP A 146 -7.04 17.72 12.50
N PHE A 147 -7.50 16.49 12.50
CA PHE A 147 -8.29 15.91 11.42
C PHE A 147 -9.76 16.28 11.56
N VAL A 148 -10.50 16.29 10.46
CA VAL A 148 -11.97 16.24 10.52
C VAL A 148 -12.37 14.84 11.00
N GLU A 149 -13.10 14.72 12.12
CA GLU A 149 -13.45 13.43 12.75
C GLU A 149 -14.16 12.50 11.77
N ALA A 150 -15.05 13.04 10.92
CA ALA A 150 -15.78 12.26 9.91
C ALA A 150 -14.89 11.61 8.84
N HIS A 151 -13.61 12.01 8.73
CA HIS A 151 -12.65 11.38 7.82
C HIS A 151 -11.90 10.21 8.46
N LEU A 152 -12.12 9.97 9.76
CA LEU A 152 -11.45 8.91 10.51
C LEU A 152 -12.37 7.72 10.71
N THR A 153 -11.79 6.53 10.76
CA THR A 153 -12.49 5.27 11.03
C THR A 153 -11.79 4.57 12.18
N PRO A 154 -12.49 4.22 13.28
CA PRO A 154 -11.88 3.46 14.36
C PRO A 154 -11.28 2.14 13.85
N ILE A 155 -10.13 1.73 14.39
CA ILE A 155 -9.58 0.40 14.12
C ILE A 155 -10.62 -0.67 14.48
N GLY A 156 -10.74 -1.70 13.65
CA GLY A 156 -11.79 -2.73 13.77
C GLY A 156 -13.15 -2.37 13.15
N ARG A 157 -13.28 -1.19 12.50
CA ARG A 157 -14.52 -0.76 11.82
C ARG A 157 -14.34 -0.55 10.30
N GLY A 158 -13.60 -1.43 9.64
CA GLY A 158 -13.34 -1.35 8.20
C GLY A 158 -14.61 -1.35 7.35
N GLU A 159 -14.48 -0.89 6.11
CA GLU A 159 -15.56 -0.93 5.14
C GLU A 159 -15.89 -2.37 4.72
N LYS A 160 -17.08 -2.61 4.18
CA LYS A 160 -17.52 -3.96 3.81
C LYS A 160 -17.23 -4.32 2.36
N ASP A 161 -17.31 -3.33 1.47
CA ASP A 161 -17.19 -3.52 0.03
C ASP A 161 -15.93 -2.84 -0.49
N TYR A 162 -14.90 -3.62 -0.73
CA TYR A 162 -13.62 -3.11 -1.20
C TYR A 162 -13.71 -2.58 -2.64
N VAL A 163 -14.65 -3.06 -3.46
CA VAL A 163 -14.82 -2.56 -4.82
C VAL A 163 -15.34 -1.12 -4.76
N SER A 164 -16.30 -0.82 -3.87
CA SER A 164 -16.73 0.57 -3.64
C SER A 164 -15.63 1.46 -3.08
N VAL A 165 -14.70 0.91 -2.28
CA VAL A 165 -13.50 1.66 -1.89
C VAL A 165 -12.63 1.97 -3.10
N ALA A 166 -12.37 0.98 -3.95
CA ALA A 166 -11.55 1.14 -5.15
C ALA A 166 -12.15 2.19 -6.11
N GLU A 167 -13.47 2.21 -6.28
CA GLU A 167 -14.18 3.19 -7.11
C GLU A 167 -13.93 4.65 -6.66
N ARG A 168 -13.65 4.89 -5.36
CA ARG A 168 -13.28 6.24 -4.86
C ARG A 168 -11.94 6.75 -5.39
N PHE A 169 -11.11 5.88 -5.96
CA PHE A 169 -9.84 6.26 -6.60
C PHE A 169 -10.01 6.61 -8.09
N LEU A 170 -11.21 6.56 -8.67
CA LEU A 170 -11.42 6.89 -10.08
C LEU A 170 -10.80 8.27 -10.42
N GLY A 171 -9.94 8.29 -11.44
CA GLY A 171 -9.18 9.47 -11.86
C GLY A 171 -7.90 9.76 -11.07
N ALA A 172 -7.56 8.99 -10.02
CA ALA A 172 -6.29 9.11 -9.33
C ALA A 172 -5.13 8.77 -10.30
N PRO A 173 -4.08 9.61 -10.38
CA PRO A 173 -2.95 9.37 -11.27
C PRO A 173 -2.28 8.00 -11.08
N TYR A 174 -1.80 7.42 -12.17
CA TYR A 174 -0.94 6.25 -12.10
C TYR A 174 0.45 6.64 -11.61
N GLN A 175 0.93 5.99 -10.56
CA GLN A 175 2.29 6.14 -10.06
C GLN A 175 2.88 4.76 -9.78
N TRP A 176 3.94 4.40 -10.49
CA TRP A 176 4.68 3.16 -10.23
C TRP A 176 5.18 3.09 -8.79
N GLY A 177 4.96 1.96 -8.13
CA GLY A 177 5.32 1.79 -6.72
C GLY A 177 4.41 2.54 -5.75
N GLY A 178 3.37 3.22 -6.23
CA GLY A 178 2.51 4.08 -5.42
C GLY A 178 1.38 3.33 -4.70
N ARG A 179 1.05 3.82 -3.49
CA ARG A 179 -0.05 3.34 -2.63
C ARG A 179 -0.85 4.47 -2.02
N GLU A 180 -0.39 5.72 -2.13
CA GLU A 180 -1.08 6.84 -1.55
C GLU A 180 -2.22 7.34 -2.45
N SER A 181 -3.08 8.17 -1.88
CA SER A 181 -4.25 8.68 -2.59
C SER A 181 -3.92 9.62 -3.75
N LEU A 182 -2.74 10.24 -3.75
CA LEU A 182 -2.27 11.14 -4.81
C LEU A 182 -1.82 10.40 -6.07
N GLY A 183 -1.41 9.15 -5.93
CA GLY A 183 -0.87 8.35 -7.01
C GLY A 183 -0.66 6.91 -6.57
N LEU A 184 -1.09 5.97 -7.39
CA LEU A 184 -0.95 4.55 -7.10
C LEU A 184 -0.82 3.72 -8.37
N ASP A 185 -0.28 2.52 -8.21
CA ASP A 185 -0.21 1.53 -9.29
C ASP A 185 -1.33 0.49 -9.21
N CYS A 186 -1.33 -0.44 -10.16
CA CYS A 186 -2.40 -1.44 -10.33
C CYS A 186 -2.62 -2.28 -9.07
N SER A 187 -1.55 -2.85 -8.51
CA SER A 187 -1.63 -3.70 -7.33
C SER A 187 -1.79 -2.90 -6.05
N GLY A 188 -1.28 -1.65 -6.01
CA GLY A 188 -1.55 -0.67 -4.98
C GLY A 188 -3.05 -0.34 -4.83
N LEU A 189 -3.79 -0.23 -5.93
CA LEU A 189 -5.24 -0.01 -5.92
C LEU A 189 -5.98 -1.14 -5.18
N VAL A 190 -5.70 -2.38 -5.59
CA VAL A 190 -6.29 -3.58 -4.98
C VAL A 190 -5.93 -3.63 -3.50
N GLN A 191 -4.66 -3.39 -3.17
CA GLN A 191 -4.17 -3.47 -1.81
C GLN A 191 -4.82 -2.42 -0.90
N GLN A 192 -4.89 -1.16 -1.32
CA GLN A 192 -5.49 -0.08 -0.53
C GLN A 192 -6.99 -0.28 -0.31
N ALA A 193 -7.70 -0.77 -1.34
CA ALA A 193 -9.10 -1.08 -1.25
C ALA A 193 -9.37 -2.19 -0.21
N LEU A 194 -8.55 -3.25 -0.22
CA LEU A 194 -8.68 -4.34 0.73
C LEU A 194 -8.26 -3.94 2.15
N TYR A 195 -7.24 -3.11 2.32
CA TYR A 195 -6.84 -2.59 3.63
C TYR A 195 -7.92 -1.71 4.28
N ALA A 196 -8.65 -0.91 3.49
CA ALA A 196 -9.79 -0.15 4.01
C ALA A 196 -10.92 -1.07 4.53
N CYS A 197 -10.99 -2.29 4.00
CA CYS A 197 -11.86 -3.36 4.46
C CYS A 197 -11.21 -4.30 5.50
N GLN A 198 -10.02 -3.98 6.00
CA GLN A 198 -9.27 -4.78 6.97
C GLN A 198 -8.92 -6.19 6.48
N ARG A 199 -8.71 -6.33 5.17
CA ARG A 199 -8.32 -7.59 4.52
C ARG A 199 -6.87 -7.51 4.07
N ALA A 200 -6.10 -8.55 4.36
CA ALA A 200 -4.70 -8.63 3.93
C ALA A 200 -4.60 -8.79 2.40
N CYS A 201 -3.58 -8.17 1.82
CA CYS A 201 -3.31 -8.26 0.40
C CYS A 201 -1.80 -8.03 0.16
N PRO A 202 -1.09 -8.95 -0.53
CA PRO A 202 0.29 -8.73 -0.91
C PRO A 202 0.46 -7.51 -1.81
N ARG A 203 1.68 -6.97 -1.87
CA ARG A 203 1.96 -5.73 -2.60
C ARG A 203 1.96 -5.89 -4.12
N ASP A 204 2.59 -6.94 -4.63
CA ASP A 204 2.87 -7.08 -6.05
C ASP A 204 1.83 -7.95 -6.75
N THR A 205 1.56 -7.63 -8.02
CA THR A 205 0.62 -8.33 -8.89
C THR A 205 0.83 -9.85 -8.89
N ASP A 206 2.07 -10.32 -8.99
CA ASP A 206 2.37 -11.76 -9.02
C ASP A 206 2.11 -12.42 -7.67
N MET A 207 2.42 -11.73 -6.57
CA MET A 207 2.11 -12.18 -5.21
C MET A 207 0.60 -12.22 -4.96
N GLN A 208 -0.16 -11.21 -5.41
CA GLN A 208 -1.62 -11.18 -5.30
C GLN A 208 -2.25 -12.34 -6.07
N ARG A 209 -1.77 -12.62 -7.30
CA ARG A 209 -2.23 -13.75 -8.11
C ARG A 209 -1.99 -15.10 -7.44
N ALA A 210 -0.87 -15.25 -6.74
CA ALA A 210 -0.55 -16.48 -6.00
C ALA A 210 -1.31 -16.59 -4.67
N PHE A 211 -1.70 -15.47 -4.07
CA PHE A 211 -2.36 -15.42 -2.77
C PHE A 211 -3.86 -15.74 -2.84
N PHE A 212 -4.56 -15.21 -3.84
CA PHE A 212 -6.00 -15.44 -3.98
C PHE A 212 -6.30 -16.74 -4.74
N PRO A 213 -7.44 -17.41 -4.44
CA PRO A 213 -7.86 -18.62 -5.14
C PRO A 213 -8.23 -18.35 -6.60
N GLU A 214 -7.88 -19.28 -7.48
CA GLU A 214 -8.27 -19.29 -8.89
C GLU A 214 -9.75 -19.60 -9.07
N ILE A 215 -10.36 -18.94 -10.05
CA ILE A 215 -11.72 -19.20 -10.51
C ILE A 215 -11.75 -19.43 -12.02
N ALA A 216 -12.76 -20.15 -12.49
CA ALA A 216 -13.01 -20.27 -13.92
C ALA A 216 -13.48 -18.93 -14.49
N GLU A 217 -13.07 -18.62 -15.72
CA GLU A 217 -13.46 -17.37 -16.39
C GLU A 217 -14.99 -17.19 -16.50
N ALA A 218 -15.74 -18.28 -16.68
CA ALA A 218 -17.20 -18.26 -16.75
C ALA A 218 -17.88 -17.89 -15.42
N ASP A 219 -17.17 -17.99 -14.28
CA ASP A 219 -17.68 -17.69 -12.95
C ASP A 219 -17.35 -16.27 -12.48
N ARG A 220 -16.73 -15.46 -13.36
CA ARG A 220 -16.27 -14.11 -13.04
C ARG A 220 -17.43 -13.20 -12.66
N ARG A 221 -17.25 -12.41 -11.61
CA ARG A 221 -18.24 -11.45 -11.09
C ARG A 221 -17.56 -10.23 -10.48
N ARG A 222 -18.37 -9.26 -10.08
CA ARG A 222 -17.91 -8.08 -9.33
C ARG A 222 -17.05 -8.49 -8.13
N GLY A 223 -15.88 -7.87 -8.01
CA GLY A 223 -14.92 -8.16 -6.95
C GLY A 223 -14.05 -9.39 -7.20
N ASP A 224 -14.06 -9.94 -8.41
CA ASP A 224 -12.97 -10.80 -8.86
C ASP A 224 -11.85 -9.94 -9.46
N LEU A 225 -10.65 -10.49 -9.51
CA LEU A 225 -9.45 -9.87 -10.06
C LEU A 225 -9.06 -10.56 -11.35
N VAL A 226 -8.64 -9.80 -12.35
CA VAL A 226 -8.03 -10.31 -13.58
C VAL A 226 -6.56 -9.90 -13.63
N PHE A 227 -5.69 -10.85 -14.01
CA PHE A 227 -4.24 -10.67 -13.98
C PHE A 227 -3.62 -10.79 -15.36
N TRP A 228 -2.60 -9.99 -15.62
CA TRP A 228 -1.64 -10.14 -16.71
C TRP A 228 -0.23 -10.21 -16.13
N LYS A 229 0.77 -10.44 -17.00
CA LYS A 229 2.17 -10.30 -16.59
C LYS A 229 2.43 -8.84 -16.16
N GLY A 230 2.57 -8.61 -14.86
CA GLY A 230 2.87 -7.29 -14.29
C GLY A 230 1.68 -6.34 -14.14
N HIS A 231 0.43 -6.78 -14.39
CA HIS A 231 -0.76 -5.94 -14.23
C HIS A 231 -1.93 -6.68 -13.57
N VAL A 232 -2.77 -5.95 -12.82
CA VAL A 232 -4.01 -6.45 -12.21
C VAL A 232 -5.13 -5.44 -12.36
N ALA A 233 -6.37 -5.93 -12.50
CA ALA A 233 -7.58 -5.12 -12.48
C ALA A 233 -8.69 -5.75 -11.64
N ILE A 234 -9.61 -4.93 -11.15
CA ILE A 234 -10.80 -5.33 -10.39
C ILE A 234 -11.98 -5.39 -11.37
N LEU A 235 -12.72 -6.50 -11.38
CA LEU A 235 -13.97 -6.61 -12.12
C LEU A 235 -15.08 -5.84 -11.38
N LEU A 236 -15.74 -4.91 -12.06
CA LEU A 236 -16.95 -4.24 -11.59
C LEU A 236 -18.21 -5.05 -11.93
N ASP A 237 -18.13 -5.83 -13.00
CA ASP A 237 -19.08 -6.82 -13.48
C ASP A 237 -18.30 -7.78 -14.41
N PRO A 238 -18.92 -8.78 -15.06
CA PRO A 238 -18.19 -9.70 -15.91
C PRO A 238 -17.38 -9.07 -17.05
N ASP A 239 -17.75 -7.89 -17.55
CA ASP A 239 -17.21 -7.33 -18.79
C ASP A 239 -16.58 -5.94 -18.60
N THR A 240 -16.58 -5.42 -17.38
CA THR A 240 -16.07 -4.08 -17.04
C THR A 240 -15.03 -4.16 -15.93
N ILE A 241 -13.88 -3.50 -16.13
CA ILE A 241 -12.80 -3.44 -15.14
C ILE A 241 -12.56 -2.03 -14.61
N LEU A 242 -12.05 -1.97 -13.38
CA LEU A 242 -11.43 -0.80 -12.75
C LEU A 242 -9.96 -1.10 -12.48
N HIS A 243 -9.05 -0.22 -12.91
CA HIS A 243 -7.62 -0.38 -12.63
C HIS A 243 -6.83 0.94 -12.70
N ALA A 244 -5.75 1.04 -11.93
CA ALA A 244 -4.72 2.05 -12.15
C ALA A 244 -3.78 1.55 -13.25
N ASN A 245 -3.63 2.29 -14.35
CA ASN A 245 -2.89 1.81 -15.52
C ASN A 245 -2.06 2.91 -16.19
N ALA A 246 -0.95 2.51 -16.82
CA ALA A 246 -0.03 3.39 -17.51
C ALA A 246 -0.50 3.82 -18.92
N HIS A 247 -1.61 3.27 -19.44
CA HIS A 247 -2.16 3.71 -20.71
C HIS A 247 -2.94 5.02 -20.54
N HIS A 248 -3.86 5.05 -19.57
CA HIS A 248 -4.62 6.24 -19.18
C HIS A 248 -3.84 7.17 -18.25
N MET A 249 -2.71 6.71 -17.71
CA MET A 249 -1.95 7.38 -16.64
C MET A 249 -2.82 7.72 -15.43
N ALA A 250 -3.85 6.89 -15.17
CA ALA A 250 -4.84 7.10 -14.13
C ALA A 250 -5.52 5.78 -13.72
N THR A 251 -6.27 5.84 -12.63
CA THR A 251 -7.30 4.87 -12.30
C THR A 251 -8.51 5.10 -13.20
N ALA A 252 -8.84 4.11 -14.02
CA ALA A 252 -9.87 4.21 -15.05
C ALA A 252 -10.79 3.00 -15.04
N ILE A 253 -12.01 3.20 -15.57
CA ILE A 253 -12.97 2.14 -15.86
C ILE A 253 -13.03 1.98 -17.38
N GLU A 254 -12.94 0.75 -17.86
CA GLU A 254 -13.04 0.44 -19.28
C GLU A 254 -13.58 -0.98 -19.52
N PRO A 255 -14.07 -1.29 -20.73
CA PRO A 255 -14.45 -2.65 -21.10
C PRO A 255 -13.25 -3.61 -21.02
N LEU A 256 -13.45 -4.78 -20.42
CA LEU A 256 -12.43 -5.83 -20.28
C LEU A 256 -11.90 -6.26 -21.65
N SER A 257 -12.77 -6.41 -22.64
CA SER A 257 -12.40 -6.83 -24.00
C SER A 257 -11.44 -5.83 -24.66
N GLU A 258 -11.69 -4.53 -24.54
CA GLU A 258 -10.82 -3.48 -25.07
C GLU A 258 -9.45 -3.48 -24.38
N ALA A 259 -9.45 -3.63 -23.05
CA ALA A 259 -8.21 -3.76 -22.29
C ALA A 259 -7.40 -4.99 -22.71
N ILE A 260 -8.03 -6.15 -22.88
CA ILE A 260 -7.38 -7.38 -23.35
C ILE A 260 -6.74 -7.15 -24.73
N SER A 261 -7.51 -6.66 -25.71
CA SER A 261 -6.99 -6.41 -27.06
C SER A 261 -5.83 -5.42 -27.06
N ARG A 262 -5.92 -4.35 -26.28
CA ARG A 262 -4.87 -3.33 -26.17
C ARG A 262 -3.59 -3.87 -25.51
N ILE A 263 -3.73 -4.60 -24.40
CA ILE A 263 -2.59 -5.15 -23.63
C ILE A 263 -1.88 -6.24 -24.44
N GLU A 264 -2.64 -7.05 -25.18
CA GLU A 264 -2.10 -8.04 -26.11
C GLU A 264 -1.32 -7.35 -27.25
N ALA A 265 -1.89 -6.33 -27.87
CA ALA A 265 -1.22 -5.54 -28.92
C ALA A 265 0.06 -4.85 -28.44
N ALA A 266 0.16 -4.52 -27.14
CA ALA A 266 1.36 -3.98 -26.51
C ALA A 266 2.43 -5.05 -26.18
N GLY A 267 2.17 -6.33 -26.47
CA GLY A 267 3.13 -7.43 -26.29
C GLY A 267 3.19 -8.05 -24.90
N VAL A 268 2.25 -7.69 -23.99
CA VAL A 268 2.17 -8.29 -22.65
C VAL A 268 1.51 -9.67 -22.69
N GLY A 269 0.56 -9.86 -23.62
CA GLY A 269 -0.17 -11.12 -23.84
C GLY A 269 -1.58 -11.13 -23.22
N ALA A 270 -2.24 -12.28 -23.32
CA ALA A 270 -3.58 -12.52 -22.77
C ALA A 270 -3.59 -12.56 -21.22
N PRO A 271 -4.76 -12.45 -20.58
CA PRO A 271 -4.89 -12.64 -19.14
C PRO A 271 -4.30 -13.99 -18.67
N LEU A 272 -3.57 -13.95 -17.55
CA LEU A 272 -3.01 -15.12 -16.86
C LEU A 272 -4.02 -15.84 -15.96
N GLY A 273 -5.26 -15.37 -15.92
CA GLY A 273 -6.35 -15.96 -15.14
C GLY A 273 -7.04 -14.97 -14.21
N TYR A 274 -8.07 -15.48 -13.53
CA TYR A 274 -8.94 -14.73 -12.65
C TYR A 274 -8.83 -15.26 -11.22
N ARG A 275 -8.94 -14.37 -10.23
CA ARG A 275 -8.90 -14.73 -8.80
C ARG A 275 -10.07 -14.14 -8.04
N ARG A 276 -10.49 -14.81 -6.97
CA ARG A 276 -11.56 -14.33 -6.08
C ARG A 276 -11.00 -13.91 -4.73
N VAL A 277 -11.34 -12.70 -4.30
CA VAL A 277 -10.91 -12.16 -3.01
C VAL A 277 -11.77 -12.67 -1.88
#